data_AF-A0A1E5NEQ6-F1
#
_entry.id   AF-A0A1E5NEQ6-F1
#
_cell.length_a   1.000
_cell.length_b   1.000
_cell.length_c   1.000
_cell.angle_alpha   90.00
_cell.angle_beta   90.00
_cell.angle_gamma   90.00
#
_symmetry.space_group_name_H-M   'P 1'
#
loop_
_entity.id
_entity.type
_entity.pdbx_description
1 polymer ?
#
loop_
_entity_poly.entity_id
_entity_poly.type
_entity_poly.pdbx_seq_one_letter_code
_entity_poly.pdbx_strand_id
1 'polypeptide(L)'
;MNSKTAEFYKKFQYCISSDKEIAKREEEILENIINMSNKETAAYMRQYAAKLASYRKNFLDSETAELICKILVEISFVLRIQYINYLKDKENNTLRNDDYDVNNLSKILQILISEIAMIIYTKEYETNNIFNNFYALKSNTIIGHCLRIFFMIIEATCFFNKKISKGAANKMRIDFKKTYYKFSERIYKRYNLNNPNTLDSNVKFGVRKIENDTISEIAIGVLMHDISLDKPKDYIPIQSEEKDNHSIKDYGFAKYFMRGNEGVALTVSLHHEYYSHGYGLFTELYKAVLRRNPNHKIEYIVSYDYKDILTLQSLTYLPAKMLEVIDVYDTLTMNMNKTPKEAVSFMIENFLEKEIMLDPIITDIFIEYLKEIKKAKL
;
A
#
# COMPACT_ATOMS: atom_id res chain seq x y z
N MET A 1 -18.70 13.52 21.21
CA MET A 1 -18.52 12.06 21.22
C MET A 1 -19.82 11.29 21.47
N ASN A 2 -20.49 10.93 20.36
CA ASN A 2 -21.55 9.92 20.29
C ASN A 2 -21.07 8.55 20.85
N SER A 3 -21.98 7.72 21.40
CA SER A 3 -21.65 6.39 21.94
C SER A 3 -20.99 5.46 20.93
N LYS A 4 -21.40 5.51 19.65
CA LYS A 4 -20.75 4.72 18.58
C LYS A 4 -19.35 5.22 18.24
N THR A 5 -19.13 6.54 18.26
CA THR A 5 -17.81 7.14 18.03
C THR A 5 -16.84 6.71 19.13
N ALA A 6 -17.31 6.70 20.39
CA ALA A 6 -16.52 6.17 21.51
C ALA A 6 -16.20 4.67 21.34
N GLU A 7 -17.14 3.86 20.86
CA GLU A 7 -16.91 2.43 20.56
C GLU A 7 -15.89 2.24 19.43
N PHE A 8 -16.00 3.02 18.35
CA PHE A 8 -15.03 3.01 17.24
C PHE A 8 -13.61 3.26 17.75
N TYR A 9 -13.43 4.34 18.50
CA TYR A 9 -12.11 4.72 19.00
C TYR A 9 -11.60 3.84 20.14
N LYS A 10 -12.48 3.16 20.88
CA LYS A 10 -12.07 2.13 21.83
C LYS A 10 -11.30 1.00 21.13
N LYS A 11 -11.69 0.67 19.89
CA LYS A 11 -11.04 -0.35 19.04
C LYS A 11 -9.88 0.22 18.23
N PHE A 12 -10.02 1.43 17.71
CA PHE A 12 -9.01 2.09 16.89
C PHE A 12 -8.43 3.32 17.59
N GLN A 13 -7.77 3.09 18.72
CA GLN A 13 -7.23 4.18 19.55
C GLN A 13 -6.21 5.04 18.76
N TYR A 14 -5.52 4.43 17.81
CA TYR A 14 -4.51 5.06 16.94
C TYR A 14 -5.08 5.75 15.70
N CYS A 15 -6.40 5.80 15.58
CA CYS A 15 -7.09 6.72 14.67
C CYS A 15 -7.36 8.09 15.31
N ILE A 16 -6.99 8.31 16.57
CA ILE A 16 -7.09 9.64 17.20
C ILE A 16 -5.77 10.37 17.05
N SER A 17 -5.80 11.52 16.39
CA SER A 17 -4.62 12.37 16.25
C SER A 17 -4.17 12.93 17.60
N SER A 18 -2.86 13.03 17.78
CA SER A 18 -2.28 13.74 18.93
C SER A 18 -2.51 15.26 18.87
N ASP A 19 -2.73 15.78 17.66
CA ASP A 19 -3.15 17.15 17.42
C ASP A 19 -4.66 17.30 17.66
N LYS A 20 -5.05 18.17 18.59
CA LYS A 20 -6.45 18.35 19.01
C LYS A 20 -7.34 18.93 17.92
N GLU A 21 -6.81 19.79 17.06
CA GLU A 21 -7.60 20.39 15.98
C GLU A 21 -7.86 19.36 14.88
N ILE A 22 -6.83 18.59 14.54
CA ILE A 22 -6.96 17.46 13.60
C ILE A 22 -7.94 16.42 14.14
N ALA A 23 -7.77 16.02 15.40
CA ALA A 23 -8.64 15.03 16.04
C ALA A 23 -10.11 15.46 16.04
N LYS A 24 -10.39 16.74 16.35
CA LYS A 24 -11.76 17.27 16.31
C LYS A 24 -12.35 17.22 14.90
N ARG A 25 -11.58 17.63 13.88
CA ARG A 25 -12.04 17.59 12.47
C ARG A 25 -12.29 16.16 12.00
N GLU A 26 -11.44 15.22 12.39
CA GLU A 26 -11.60 13.80 12.11
C GLU A 26 -12.82 13.19 12.84
N GLU A 27 -13.07 13.57 14.10
CA GLU A 27 -14.26 13.16 14.86
C GLU A 27 -15.55 13.68 14.19
N GLU A 28 -15.59 14.94 13.75
CA GLU A 28 -16.73 15.51 13.02
C GLU A 28 -17.02 14.75 11.72
N ILE A 29 -15.98 14.34 10.99
CA ILE A 29 -16.14 13.50 9.79
C ILE A 29 -16.71 12.12 10.16
N LEU A 30 -16.17 11.47 11.20
CA LEU A 30 -16.64 10.16 11.65
C LEU A 30 -18.09 10.21 12.13
N GLU A 31 -18.49 11.24 12.88
CA GLU A 31 -19.86 11.40 13.38
C GLU A 31 -20.89 11.48 12.24
N ASN A 32 -20.51 12.06 11.10
CA ASN A 32 -21.38 12.13 9.91
C ASN A 32 -21.63 10.76 9.25
N ILE A 33 -20.68 9.82 9.34
CA ILE A 33 -20.74 8.54 8.60
C ILE A 33 -21.07 7.34 9.48
N ILE A 34 -20.74 7.37 10.77
CA ILE A 34 -20.81 6.17 11.65
C ILE A 34 -22.23 5.63 11.88
N ASN A 35 -23.24 6.44 11.59
CA ASN A 35 -24.65 6.06 11.70
C ASN A 35 -25.30 5.68 10.37
N MET A 36 -24.60 5.88 9.25
CA MET A 36 -25.13 5.52 7.93
C MET A 36 -25.12 3.99 7.76
N SER A 37 -26.21 3.46 7.22
CA SER A 37 -26.25 2.10 6.67
C SER A 37 -25.31 1.96 5.47
N ASN A 38 -25.02 0.72 5.05
CA ASN A 38 -24.23 0.47 3.85
C ASN A 38 -24.84 1.10 2.60
N LYS A 39 -26.18 1.08 2.49
CA LYS A 39 -26.93 1.70 1.39
C LYS A 39 -26.81 3.22 1.40
N GLU A 40 -26.94 3.86 2.57
CA GLU A 40 -26.79 5.32 2.70
C GLU A 40 -25.36 5.76 2.41
N THR A 41 -24.37 5.05 2.98
CA THR A 41 -22.95 5.28 2.72
C THR A 41 -22.62 5.15 1.24
N ALA A 42 -23.12 4.10 0.58
CA ALA A 42 -22.95 3.90 -0.86
C ALA A 42 -23.53 5.06 -1.68
N ALA A 43 -24.74 5.52 -1.35
CA ALA A 43 -25.38 6.65 -2.02
C ALA A 43 -24.61 7.96 -1.80
N TYR A 44 -24.12 8.20 -0.58
CA TYR A 44 -23.29 9.35 -0.24
C TYR A 44 -21.97 9.35 -1.02
N MET A 45 -21.22 8.24 -1.02
CA MET A 45 -19.95 8.12 -1.72
C MET A 45 -20.09 8.24 -3.24
N ARG A 46 -21.20 7.76 -3.81
CA ARG A 46 -21.48 7.88 -5.25
C ARG A 46 -21.56 9.34 -5.73
N GLN A 47 -21.96 10.27 -4.86
CA GLN A 47 -21.99 11.69 -5.21
C GLN A 47 -20.58 12.23 -5.49
N TYR A 48 -19.54 11.72 -4.82
CA TYR A 48 -18.17 12.10 -5.10
C TYR A 48 -17.66 11.59 -6.43
N ALA A 49 -18.03 10.37 -6.83
CA ALA A 49 -17.68 9.83 -8.14
C ALA A 49 -18.18 10.75 -9.27
N ALA A 50 -19.41 11.26 -9.15
CA ALA A 50 -19.95 12.23 -10.12
C ALA A 50 -19.19 13.56 -10.12
N LYS A 51 -18.82 14.08 -8.94
CA LYS A 51 -18.02 15.32 -8.82
C LYS A 51 -16.65 15.15 -9.45
N LEU A 52 -15.93 14.07 -9.15
CA LEU A 52 -14.60 13.80 -9.70
C LEU A 52 -14.62 13.49 -11.19
N ALA A 53 -15.59 12.71 -11.68
CA ALA A 53 -15.73 12.42 -13.11
C ALA A 53 -15.99 13.68 -13.97
N SER A 54 -16.52 14.74 -13.36
CA SER A 54 -16.71 16.04 -14.03
C SER A 54 -15.43 16.88 -14.12
N TYR A 55 -14.34 16.45 -13.48
CA TYR A 55 -13.08 17.18 -13.45
C TYR A 55 -12.34 17.10 -14.79
N ARG A 56 -12.35 18.21 -15.55
CA ARG A 56 -11.76 18.27 -16.91
C ARG A 56 -10.43 19.01 -17.01
N LYS A 57 -9.94 19.63 -15.92
CA LYS A 57 -8.70 20.43 -15.99
C LYS A 57 -7.48 19.54 -16.28
N ASN A 58 -6.47 20.11 -16.92
CA ASN A 58 -5.21 19.42 -17.23
C ASN A 58 -4.27 19.33 -16.02
N PHE A 59 -4.39 20.28 -15.10
CA PHE A 59 -3.70 20.30 -13.82
C PHE A 59 -4.67 19.95 -12.69
N LEU A 60 -4.15 19.54 -11.52
CA LEU A 60 -4.84 19.32 -10.26
C LEU A 60 -4.69 20.60 -9.41
N ASP A 61 -5.81 21.27 -9.14
CA ASP A 61 -5.85 22.51 -8.36
C ASP A 61 -6.10 22.28 -6.86
N SER A 62 -5.90 23.35 -6.08
CA SER A 62 -5.97 23.26 -4.62
C SER A 62 -7.35 22.85 -4.09
N GLU A 63 -8.43 23.28 -4.76
CA GLU A 63 -9.82 22.92 -4.40
C GLU A 63 -10.07 21.42 -4.61
N THR A 64 -9.65 20.89 -5.76
CA THR A 64 -9.78 19.46 -6.07
C THR A 64 -8.88 18.62 -5.18
N ALA A 65 -7.68 19.10 -4.87
CA ALA A 65 -6.79 18.46 -3.91
C ALA A 65 -7.43 18.33 -2.52
N GLU A 66 -8.08 19.40 -2.03
CA GLU A 66 -8.79 19.38 -0.75
C GLU A 66 -9.97 18.40 -0.77
N LEU A 67 -10.74 18.40 -1.86
CA LEU A 67 -11.85 17.45 -2.05
C LEU A 67 -11.35 16.00 -2.04
N ILE A 68 -10.27 15.70 -2.77
CA ILE A 68 -9.65 14.36 -2.78
C ILE A 68 -9.22 13.96 -1.37
N CYS A 69 -8.50 14.82 -0.65
CA CYS A 69 -8.08 14.53 0.72
C CYS A 69 -9.28 14.24 1.63
N LYS A 70 -10.34 15.05 1.56
CA LYS A 70 -11.57 14.83 2.33
C LYS A 70 -12.18 13.46 2.01
N ILE A 71 -12.32 13.13 0.72
CA ILE A 71 -12.89 11.86 0.28
C ILE A 71 -12.07 10.70 0.83
N LEU A 72 -10.74 10.74 0.73
CA LEU A 72 -9.89 9.66 1.19
C LEU A 72 -9.96 9.46 2.71
N VAL A 73 -10.10 10.52 3.50
CA VAL A 73 -10.34 10.42 4.96
C VAL A 73 -11.68 9.73 5.23
N GLU A 74 -12.74 10.13 4.55
CA GLU A 74 -14.07 9.51 4.68
C GLU A 74 -14.06 8.03 4.28
N ILE A 75 -13.41 7.68 3.17
CA ILE A 75 -13.19 6.29 2.74
C ILE A 75 -12.44 5.52 3.83
N SER A 76 -11.38 6.09 4.41
CA SER A 76 -10.56 5.42 5.43
C SER A 76 -11.37 5.06 6.68
N PHE A 77 -12.32 5.92 7.08
CA PHE A 77 -13.24 5.60 8.16
C PHE A 77 -14.28 4.56 7.75
N VAL A 78 -14.86 4.67 6.55
CA VAL A 78 -15.83 3.69 6.05
C VAL A 78 -15.21 2.29 6.02
N LEU A 79 -13.98 2.14 5.51
CA LEU A 79 -13.28 0.86 5.50
C LEU A 79 -13.14 0.27 6.92
N ARG A 80 -12.84 1.10 7.92
CA ARG A 80 -12.70 0.67 9.33
C ARG A 80 -14.05 0.29 9.96
N ILE A 81 -15.11 1.02 9.64
CA ILE A 81 -16.48 0.64 10.03
C ILE A 81 -16.86 -0.71 9.41
N GLN A 82 -16.53 -0.93 8.13
CA GLN A 82 -16.77 -2.22 7.48
C GLN A 82 -15.93 -3.34 8.09
N TYR A 83 -14.71 -3.06 8.53
CA TYR A 83 -13.89 -4.04 9.26
C TYR A 83 -14.52 -4.40 10.62
N ILE A 84 -15.07 -3.44 11.36
CA ILE A 84 -15.81 -3.69 12.60
C ILE A 84 -17.01 -4.61 12.33
N ASN A 85 -17.81 -4.29 11.32
CA ASN A 85 -18.96 -5.11 10.93
C ASN A 85 -18.54 -6.52 10.52
N TYR A 86 -17.48 -6.64 9.71
CA TYR A 86 -16.88 -7.93 9.33
C TYR A 86 -16.52 -8.78 10.54
N LEU A 87 -15.85 -8.20 11.54
CA LEU A 87 -15.48 -8.94 12.75
C LEU A 87 -16.71 -9.40 13.54
N LYS A 88 -17.72 -8.53 13.68
CA LYS A 88 -18.97 -8.86 14.37
C LYS A 88 -19.74 -9.96 13.66
N ASP A 89 -19.85 -9.90 12.34
CA ASP A 89 -20.56 -10.90 11.54
C ASP A 89 -19.81 -12.24 11.53
N LYS A 90 -18.48 -12.20 11.51
CA LYS A 90 -17.64 -13.39 11.62
C LYS A 90 -17.80 -14.07 12.98
N GLU A 91 -17.80 -13.30 14.08
CA GLU A 91 -17.98 -13.83 15.44
C GLU A 91 -19.37 -14.46 15.62
N ASN A 92 -20.40 -13.85 15.04
CA ASN A 92 -21.78 -14.36 15.11
C ASN A 92 -22.10 -15.44 14.06
N ASN A 93 -21.15 -15.85 13.22
CA ASN A 93 -21.37 -16.76 12.08
C ASN A 93 -22.47 -16.29 11.10
N THR A 94 -22.62 -14.98 10.92
CA THR A 94 -23.62 -14.36 10.03
C THR A 94 -23.01 -13.75 8.77
N LEU A 95 -21.73 -13.99 8.53
CA LEU A 95 -21.01 -13.45 7.36
C LEU A 95 -21.61 -13.96 6.04
N ARG A 96 -22.04 -13.03 5.19
CA ARG A 96 -22.69 -13.33 3.90
C ARG A 96 -21.89 -12.81 2.72
N ASN A 97 -21.43 -13.74 1.86
CA ASN A 97 -20.71 -13.40 0.63
C ASN A 97 -21.60 -12.83 -0.48
N ASP A 98 -22.92 -12.91 -0.33
CA ASP A 98 -23.93 -12.44 -1.29
C ASP A 98 -24.61 -11.14 -0.88
N ASP A 99 -24.22 -10.53 0.25
CA ASP A 99 -24.84 -9.28 0.73
C ASP A 99 -24.72 -8.16 -0.31
N TYR A 100 -25.88 -7.72 -0.82
CA TYR A 100 -25.97 -6.74 -1.90
C TYR A 100 -25.45 -5.35 -1.49
N ASP A 101 -25.76 -4.90 -0.28
CA ASP A 101 -25.41 -3.55 0.15
C ASP A 101 -23.90 -3.45 0.45
N VAL A 102 -23.32 -4.48 1.06
CA VAL A 102 -21.85 -4.60 1.22
C VAL A 102 -21.16 -4.64 -0.14
N ASN A 103 -21.67 -5.46 -1.06
CA ASN A 103 -21.15 -5.57 -2.43
C ASN A 103 -21.16 -4.23 -3.17
N ASN A 104 -22.30 -3.53 -3.12
CA ASN A 104 -22.47 -2.26 -3.81
C ASN A 104 -21.58 -1.17 -3.20
N LEU A 105 -21.48 -1.11 -1.87
CA LEU A 105 -20.56 -0.19 -1.20
C LEU A 105 -19.11 -0.44 -1.61
N SER A 106 -18.65 -1.69 -1.55
CA SER A 106 -17.30 -2.07 -1.97
C SER A 106 -16.98 -1.61 -3.40
N LYS A 107 -17.86 -1.89 -4.36
CA LYS A 107 -17.68 -1.47 -5.76
C LYS A 107 -17.56 0.04 -5.92
N ILE A 108 -18.39 0.81 -5.20
CA ILE A 108 -18.35 2.28 -5.26
C ILE A 108 -17.03 2.80 -4.69
N LEU A 109 -16.56 2.24 -3.57
CA LEU A 109 -15.28 2.63 -2.99
C LEU A 109 -14.13 2.29 -3.93
N GLN A 110 -14.10 1.10 -4.52
CA GLN A 110 -13.07 0.72 -5.50
C GLN A 110 -13.04 1.69 -6.68
N ILE A 111 -14.18 2.00 -7.29
CA ILE A 111 -14.27 2.98 -8.39
C ILE A 111 -13.76 4.36 -7.95
N LEU A 112 -14.17 4.83 -6.78
CA LEU A 112 -13.80 6.14 -6.27
C LEU A 112 -12.29 6.25 -6.00
N ILE A 113 -11.70 5.21 -5.39
CA ILE A 113 -10.27 5.14 -5.12
C ILE A 113 -9.49 5.11 -6.44
N SER A 114 -9.92 4.29 -7.41
CA SER A 114 -9.29 4.21 -8.73
C SER A 114 -9.36 5.55 -9.47
N GLU A 115 -10.51 6.23 -9.46
CA GLU A 115 -10.66 7.53 -10.12
C GLU A 115 -9.71 8.58 -9.51
N ILE A 116 -9.65 8.64 -8.17
CA ILE A 116 -8.70 9.51 -7.46
C ILE A 116 -7.26 9.17 -7.85
N ALA A 117 -6.91 7.89 -7.85
CA ALA A 117 -5.57 7.44 -8.22
C ALA A 117 -5.22 7.85 -9.65
N MET A 118 -6.18 7.76 -10.58
CA MET A 118 -5.94 8.16 -11.96
C MET A 118 -5.85 9.67 -12.14
N ILE A 119 -6.60 10.46 -11.38
CA ILE A 119 -6.44 11.92 -11.36
C ILE A 119 -5.03 12.28 -10.91
N ILE A 120 -4.55 11.71 -9.80
CA ILE A 120 -3.20 11.96 -9.26
C ILE A 120 -2.11 11.49 -10.25
N TYR A 121 -2.29 10.31 -10.86
CA TYR A 121 -1.31 9.73 -11.76
C TYR A 121 -1.16 10.49 -13.10
N THR A 122 -2.27 10.95 -13.67
CA THR A 122 -2.30 11.51 -15.04
C THR A 122 -2.16 13.02 -15.11
N LYS A 123 -2.55 13.75 -14.05
CA LYS A 123 -2.58 15.22 -14.06
C LYS A 123 -1.27 15.81 -13.58
N GLU A 124 -0.94 16.98 -14.11
CA GLU A 124 0.10 17.82 -13.53
C GLU A 124 -0.44 18.52 -12.29
N TYR A 125 0.41 18.96 -11.38
CA TYR A 125 -0.04 19.71 -10.21
C TYR A 125 0.07 21.21 -10.47
N GLU A 126 -0.93 21.97 -10.02
CA GLU A 126 -0.89 23.44 -10.04
C GLU A 126 0.33 23.96 -9.27
N THR A 127 0.61 23.34 -8.12
CA THR A 127 1.78 23.62 -7.30
C THR A 127 2.49 22.32 -6.92
N ASN A 128 3.83 22.36 -6.89
CA ASN A 128 4.59 21.23 -6.38
C ASN A 128 4.19 20.94 -4.94
N ASN A 129 4.07 19.65 -4.60
CA ASN A 129 3.73 19.22 -3.24
C ASN A 129 2.38 19.77 -2.73
N ILE A 130 1.40 19.94 -3.62
CA ILE A 130 0.06 20.46 -3.31
C ILE A 130 -0.59 19.77 -2.10
N PHE A 131 -0.29 18.48 -1.91
CA PHE A 131 -0.84 17.70 -0.81
C PHE A 131 -0.15 17.93 0.56
N ASN A 132 1.10 18.40 0.62
CA ASN A 132 1.89 18.43 1.86
C ASN A 132 1.29 19.26 3.00
N ASN A 133 0.41 20.22 2.68
CA ASN A 133 -0.17 21.11 3.67
C ASN A 133 -1.49 20.62 4.27
N PHE A 134 -2.10 19.57 3.72
CA PHE A 134 -3.37 19.06 4.24
C PHE A 134 -3.21 18.42 5.62
N TYR A 135 -4.16 18.74 6.49
CA TYR A 135 -4.16 18.31 7.90
C TYR A 135 -4.05 16.78 8.02
N ALA A 136 -4.77 16.02 7.19
CA ALA A 136 -4.79 14.56 7.23
C ALA A 136 -3.40 13.94 7.00
N LEU A 137 -2.55 14.60 6.21
CA LEU A 137 -1.19 14.12 5.94
C LEU A 137 -0.20 14.49 7.04
N LYS A 138 -0.51 15.52 7.84
CA LYS A 138 0.24 15.88 9.05
C LYS A 138 -0.17 15.03 10.27
N SER A 139 -1.30 14.33 10.18
CA SER A 139 -1.82 13.50 11.26
C SER A 139 -0.89 12.31 11.54
N ASN A 140 -0.60 12.06 12.82
CA ASN A 140 0.21 10.92 13.25
C ASN A 140 -0.62 9.63 13.44
N THR A 141 -1.83 9.59 12.88
CA THR A 141 -2.73 8.44 12.94
C THR A 141 -2.40 7.42 11.85
N ILE A 142 -2.92 6.21 12.03
CA ILE A 142 -2.88 5.18 10.98
C ILE A 142 -3.59 5.62 9.69
N ILE A 143 -4.65 6.43 9.80
CA ILE A 143 -5.30 7.03 8.62
C ILE A 143 -4.31 7.98 7.93
N GLY A 144 -3.68 8.90 8.67
CA GLY A 144 -2.70 9.81 8.11
C GLY A 144 -1.54 9.10 7.41
N HIS A 145 -1.06 8.01 8.01
CA HIS A 145 -0.05 7.12 7.43
C HIS A 145 -0.50 6.49 6.10
N CYS A 146 -1.65 5.79 6.06
CA CYS A 146 -2.16 5.21 4.83
C CYS A 146 -2.34 6.27 3.73
N LEU A 147 -2.78 7.49 4.08
CA LEU A 147 -2.95 8.58 3.12
C LEU A 147 -1.63 9.12 2.59
N ARG A 148 -0.59 9.28 3.42
CA ARG A 148 0.73 9.70 2.94
C ARG A 148 1.31 8.69 1.96
N ILE A 149 1.23 7.41 2.30
CA ILE A 149 1.68 6.32 1.41
C ILE A 149 0.86 6.34 0.12
N PHE A 150 -0.47 6.52 0.21
CA PHE A 150 -1.35 6.56 -0.96
C PHE A 150 -0.89 7.60 -2.00
N PHE A 151 -0.62 8.84 -1.59
CA PHE A 151 -0.10 9.84 -2.52
C PHE A 151 1.32 9.51 -2.99
N MET A 152 2.21 9.11 -2.08
CA MET A 152 3.61 8.83 -2.42
C MET A 152 3.74 7.68 -3.43
N ILE A 153 2.96 6.61 -3.30
CA ILE A 153 3.07 5.44 -4.17
C ILE A 153 2.52 5.70 -5.58
N ILE A 154 1.45 6.48 -5.71
CA ILE A 154 0.91 6.84 -7.03
C ILE A 154 1.90 7.75 -7.76
N GLU A 155 2.46 8.75 -7.07
CA GLU A 155 3.48 9.63 -7.64
C GLU A 155 4.77 8.89 -8.00
N ALA A 156 5.25 7.99 -7.12
CA ALA A 156 6.40 7.14 -7.39
C ALA A 156 6.15 6.20 -8.58
N THR A 157 4.93 5.67 -8.72
CA THR A 157 4.53 4.86 -9.89
C THR A 157 4.53 5.67 -11.17
N CYS A 158 4.01 6.90 -11.15
CA CYS A 158 4.07 7.82 -12.29
C CYS A 158 5.52 8.12 -12.69
N PHE A 159 6.39 8.40 -11.71
CA PHE A 159 7.82 8.61 -11.92
C PHE A 159 8.50 7.38 -12.54
N PHE A 160 8.25 6.19 -11.96
CA PHE A 160 8.74 4.91 -12.47
C PHE A 160 8.34 4.71 -13.94
N ASN A 161 7.05 4.83 -14.27
CA ASN A 161 6.56 4.67 -15.64
C ASN A 161 7.15 5.69 -16.62
N LYS A 162 7.37 6.94 -16.19
CA LYS A 162 8.07 7.97 -16.97
C LYS A 162 9.53 7.58 -17.24
N LYS A 163 10.26 7.04 -16.25
CA LYS A 163 11.64 6.55 -16.43
C LYS A 163 11.70 5.36 -17.37
N ILE A 164 10.80 4.39 -17.23
CA ILE A 164 10.71 3.24 -18.15
C ILE A 164 10.44 3.71 -19.58
N SER A 165 9.53 4.67 -19.77
CA SER A 165 9.27 5.28 -21.10
C SER A 165 10.52 5.91 -21.73
N LYS A 166 11.45 6.39 -20.92
CA LYS A 166 12.71 7.01 -21.34
C LYS A 166 13.87 6.00 -21.48
N GLY A 167 13.58 4.69 -21.44
CA GLY A 167 14.58 3.64 -21.65
C GLY A 167 15.31 3.18 -20.39
N ALA A 168 14.85 3.53 -19.19
CA ALA A 168 15.50 3.11 -17.94
C ALA A 168 15.61 1.58 -17.81
N ALA A 169 14.66 0.81 -18.33
CA ALA A 169 14.71 -0.66 -18.32
C ALA A 169 15.97 -1.21 -19.02
N ASN A 170 16.34 -0.66 -20.18
CA ASN A 170 17.53 -1.08 -20.91
C ASN A 170 18.81 -0.73 -20.16
N LYS A 171 18.85 0.46 -19.53
CA LYS A 171 19.97 0.87 -18.69
C LYS A 171 20.14 -0.08 -17.49
N MET A 172 19.04 -0.38 -16.79
CA MET A 172 19.05 -1.35 -15.67
C MET A 172 19.56 -2.73 -16.11
N ARG A 173 19.18 -3.20 -17.32
CA ARG A 173 19.66 -4.47 -17.87
C ARG A 173 21.18 -4.47 -18.06
N ILE A 174 21.73 -3.40 -18.65
CA ILE A 174 23.17 -3.24 -18.90
C ILE A 174 23.93 -3.17 -17.57
N ASP A 175 23.43 -2.36 -16.63
CA ASP A 175 24.10 -2.10 -15.35
C ASP A 175 23.86 -3.21 -14.31
N PHE A 176 22.97 -4.18 -14.58
CA PHE A 176 22.51 -5.18 -13.62
C PHE A 176 23.67 -5.90 -12.92
N LYS A 177 24.66 -6.37 -13.69
CA LYS A 177 25.80 -7.13 -13.16
C LYS A 177 26.62 -6.30 -12.18
N LYS A 178 26.73 -5.00 -12.42
CA LYS A 178 27.51 -4.06 -11.60
C LYS A 178 26.74 -3.63 -10.35
N THR A 179 25.43 -3.38 -10.49
CA THR A 179 24.64 -2.70 -9.45
C THR A 179 23.83 -3.66 -8.59
N TYR A 180 23.16 -4.63 -9.21
CA TYR A 180 22.12 -5.43 -8.53
C TYR A 180 22.49 -6.89 -8.29
N TYR A 181 23.48 -7.42 -9.03
CA TYR A 181 23.87 -8.84 -8.94
C TYR A 181 24.19 -9.29 -7.51
N LYS A 182 24.92 -8.47 -6.74
CA LYS A 182 25.30 -8.81 -5.36
C LYS A 182 24.08 -9.01 -4.45
N PHE A 183 23.02 -8.25 -4.69
CA PHE A 183 21.79 -8.34 -3.90
C PHE A 183 20.98 -9.55 -4.33
N SER A 184 20.77 -9.74 -5.64
CA SER A 184 20.04 -10.90 -6.14
C SER A 184 20.74 -12.23 -5.82
N GLU A 185 22.08 -12.28 -5.84
CA GLU A 185 22.83 -13.49 -5.50
C GLU A 185 22.54 -13.97 -4.06
N ARG A 186 22.40 -13.03 -3.11
CA ARG A 186 22.03 -13.34 -1.72
C ARG A 186 20.61 -13.90 -1.64
N ILE A 187 19.66 -13.36 -2.41
CA ILE A 187 18.29 -13.90 -2.52
C ILE A 187 18.31 -15.31 -3.13
N TYR A 188 19.10 -15.52 -4.19
CA TYR A 188 19.25 -16.82 -4.85
C TYR A 188 19.75 -17.89 -3.89
N LYS A 189 20.82 -17.60 -3.12
CA LYS A 189 21.37 -18.51 -2.12
C LYS A 189 20.35 -18.86 -1.05
N ARG A 190 19.53 -17.91 -0.62
CA ARG A 190 18.49 -18.12 0.41
C ARG A 190 17.39 -19.07 -0.06
N TYR A 191 16.85 -18.82 -1.25
CA TYR A 191 15.68 -19.55 -1.77
C TYR A 191 16.05 -20.70 -2.72
N ASN A 192 17.34 -21.02 -2.83
CA ASN A 192 17.89 -22.06 -3.70
C ASN A 192 17.43 -21.92 -5.17
N LEU A 193 17.49 -20.68 -5.68
CA LEU A 193 17.12 -20.38 -7.06
C LEU A 193 18.26 -20.80 -8.01
N ASN A 194 17.93 -21.52 -9.07
CA ASN A 194 18.93 -22.15 -9.97
C ASN A 194 18.92 -21.57 -11.40
N ASN A 195 18.21 -20.47 -11.62
CA ASN A 195 18.18 -19.79 -12.91
C ASN A 195 19.46 -18.96 -13.13
N PRO A 196 19.78 -18.51 -14.35
CA PRO A 196 20.83 -17.50 -14.54
C PRO A 196 20.48 -16.24 -13.73
N ASN A 197 21.42 -15.63 -13.00
CA ASN A 197 21.15 -14.39 -12.25
C ASN A 197 21.30 -13.16 -13.16
N THR A 198 20.19 -12.74 -13.77
CA THR A 198 20.09 -11.61 -14.70
C THR A 198 18.83 -10.80 -14.39
N LEU A 199 18.70 -9.59 -14.95
CA LEU A 199 17.49 -8.80 -14.73
C LEU A 199 16.22 -9.53 -15.23
N ASP A 200 16.28 -10.13 -16.42
CA ASP A 200 15.11 -10.74 -17.08
C ASP A 200 14.70 -12.09 -16.47
N SER A 201 15.61 -12.76 -15.75
CA SER A 201 15.31 -13.96 -14.96
C SER A 201 14.87 -13.63 -13.54
N ASN A 202 15.20 -12.44 -13.02
CA ASN A 202 14.76 -12.00 -11.70
C ASN A 202 13.37 -11.38 -11.73
N VAL A 203 13.07 -10.58 -12.77
CA VAL A 203 11.78 -9.91 -12.94
C VAL A 203 11.05 -10.56 -14.11
N LYS A 204 9.90 -11.19 -13.85
CA LYS A 204 9.14 -11.89 -14.89
C LYS A 204 8.74 -10.93 -16.00
N PHE A 205 9.14 -11.27 -17.24
CA PHE A 205 9.01 -10.43 -18.45
C PHE A 205 9.77 -9.10 -18.39
N GLY A 206 10.77 -8.98 -17.53
CA GLY A 206 11.60 -7.80 -17.37
C GLY A 206 10.89 -6.61 -16.68
N VAL A 207 11.66 -5.56 -16.42
CA VAL A 207 11.15 -4.30 -15.86
C VAL A 207 10.36 -3.55 -16.93
N ARG A 208 9.07 -3.32 -16.68
CA ARG A 208 8.14 -2.72 -17.63
C ARG A 208 7.21 -1.73 -16.93
N LYS A 209 6.41 -1.00 -17.71
CA LYS A 209 5.42 -0.09 -17.15
C LYS A 209 4.39 -0.84 -16.32
N ILE A 210 3.96 -0.21 -15.23
CA ILE A 210 2.82 -0.65 -14.42
C ILE A 210 1.55 -0.16 -15.13
N GLU A 211 0.61 -1.07 -15.34
CA GLU A 211 -0.65 -0.80 -16.04
C GLU A 211 -1.67 -0.12 -15.12
N ASN A 212 -2.67 0.53 -15.70
CA ASN A 212 -3.68 1.30 -14.94
C ASN A 212 -4.46 0.43 -13.94
N ASP A 213 -4.76 -0.81 -14.31
CA ASP A 213 -5.45 -1.74 -13.42
C ASP A 213 -4.58 -2.05 -12.20
N THR A 214 -3.28 -2.32 -12.39
CA THR A 214 -2.34 -2.51 -11.27
C THR A 214 -2.14 -1.24 -10.44
N ILE A 215 -2.15 -0.05 -11.04
CA ILE A 215 -2.12 1.23 -10.30
C ILE A 215 -3.34 1.35 -9.39
N SER A 216 -4.51 0.97 -9.89
CA SER A 216 -5.75 0.95 -9.11
C SER A 216 -5.69 -0.06 -7.97
N GLU A 217 -5.18 -1.27 -8.24
CA GLU A 217 -4.98 -2.31 -7.22
C GLU A 217 -4.00 -1.86 -6.12
N ILE A 218 -2.89 -1.21 -6.49
CA ILE A 218 -1.94 -0.60 -5.55
C ILE A 218 -2.67 0.42 -4.67
N ALA A 219 -3.40 1.35 -5.29
CA ALA A 219 -4.07 2.44 -4.58
C ALA A 219 -5.10 1.92 -3.57
N ILE A 220 -5.90 0.93 -3.96
CA ILE A 220 -6.87 0.28 -3.06
C ILE A 220 -6.15 -0.50 -1.96
N GLY A 221 -5.11 -1.28 -2.31
CA GLY A 221 -4.32 -2.05 -1.36
C GLY A 221 -3.68 -1.19 -0.27
N VAL A 222 -3.14 -0.02 -0.64
CA VAL A 222 -2.53 0.93 0.30
C VAL A 222 -3.54 1.47 1.31
N LEU A 223 -4.78 1.75 0.94
CA LEU A 223 -5.78 2.21 1.92
C LEU A 223 -6.22 1.11 2.89
N MET A 224 -5.93 -0.15 2.58
CA MET A 224 -6.36 -1.32 3.33
C MET A 224 -5.24 -2.02 4.11
N HIS A 225 -3.97 -1.73 3.84
CA HIS A 225 -2.86 -2.57 4.33
C HIS A 225 -2.81 -2.68 5.86
N ASP A 226 -3.19 -1.61 6.56
CA ASP A 226 -3.20 -1.51 8.03
C ASP A 226 -4.62 -1.32 8.60
N ILE A 227 -5.63 -1.93 7.98
CA ILE A 227 -7.01 -1.72 8.39
C ILE A 227 -7.35 -2.36 9.74
N SER A 228 -6.67 -3.45 10.11
CA SER A 228 -6.86 -4.18 11.36
C SER A 228 -5.95 -3.73 12.50
N LEU A 229 -5.00 -2.81 12.24
CA LEU A 229 -4.04 -2.36 13.24
C LEU A 229 -4.78 -1.61 14.36
N ASP A 230 -4.83 -2.26 15.53
CA ASP A 230 -5.44 -1.75 16.76
C ASP A 230 -4.40 -1.39 17.83
N LYS A 231 -3.11 -1.46 17.46
CA LYS A 231 -1.93 -1.27 18.33
C LYS A 231 -1.01 -0.15 17.83
N PRO A 232 -0.16 0.43 18.71
CA PRO A 232 0.58 1.67 18.44
C PRO A 232 1.75 1.54 17.47
N LYS A 233 2.21 0.31 17.21
CA LYS A 233 3.47 0.07 16.51
C LYS A 233 3.18 -0.59 15.19
N ASP A 234 3.34 0.19 14.14
CA ASP A 234 3.65 -0.33 12.83
C ASP A 234 5.05 -0.99 12.89
N TYR A 235 5.14 -2.19 12.33
CA TYR A 235 6.31 -3.05 12.46
C TYR A 235 7.34 -2.69 11.39
N ILE A 236 8.50 -2.24 11.84
CA ILE A 236 9.69 -2.29 11.00
C ILE A 236 10.45 -3.57 11.40
N PRO A 237 10.95 -4.39 10.45
CA PRO A 237 11.73 -5.60 10.74
C PRO A 237 13.11 -5.30 11.35
N ILE A 238 13.12 -4.76 12.58
CA ILE A 238 14.30 -4.62 13.43
C ILE A 238 14.31 -5.74 14.48
N GLN A 239 15.50 -6.22 14.84
CA GLN A 239 15.75 -7.44 15.62
C GLN A 239 15.06 -7.51 17.01
N SER A 240 14.41 -6.45 17.47
CA SER A 240 13.80 -6.32 18.80
C SER A 240 12.27 -6.20 18.82
N GLU A 241 11.58 -6.27 17.67
CA GLU A 241 10.12 -6.03 17.63
C GLU A 241 9.28 -7.32 17.57
N GLU A 242 8.20 -7.32 18.37
CA GLU A 242 7.19 -8.37 18.40
C GLU A 242 6.38 -8.31 17.09
N LYS A 243 6.26 -9.45 16.40
CA LYS A 243 5.57 -9.54 15.11
C LYS A 243 4.07 -9.41 15.30
N ASP A 244 3.42 -8.42 14.69
CA ASP A 244 1.95 -8.36 14.60
C ASP A 244 1.47 -9.05 13.32
N ASN A 245 0.58 -10.02 13.42
CA ASN A 245 0.04 -10.72 12.25
C ASN A 245 -1.14 -9.95 11.62
N HIS A 246 -1.14 -8.62 11.65
CA HIS A 246 -2.23 -7.79 11.13
C HIS A 246 -2.45 -8.03 9.64
N SER A 247 -1.37 -8.11 8.85
CA SER A 247 -1.43 -8.39 7.41
C SER A 247 -2.27 -9.64 7.03
N ILE A 248 -2.32 -10.66 7.90
CA ILE A 248 -3.17 -11.86 7.71
C ILE A 248 -4.64 -11.57 8.02
N LYS A 249 -4.93 -10.78 9.06
CA LYS A 249 -6.30 -10.32 9.37
C LYS A 249 -6.83 -9.43 8.24
N ASP A 250 -5.97 -8.53 7.77
CA ASP A 250 -6.25 -7.60 6.68
C ASP A 250 -6.50 -8.34 5.37
N TYR A 251 -5.71 -9.38 5.08
CA TYR A 251 -5.98 -10.29 3.97
C TYR A 251 -7.39 -10.89 4.02
N GLY A 252 -7.80 -11.41 5.18
CA GLY A 252 -9.13 -11.99 5.37
C GLY A 252 -10.26 -11.00 5.10
N PHE A 253 -10.10 -9.75 5.57
CA PHE A 253 -11.06 -8.69 5.29
C PHE A 253 -11.02 -8.23 3.83
N ALA A 254 -9.84 -8.04 3.24
CA ALA A 254 -9.69 -7.64 1.84
C ALA A 254 -10.33 -8.66 0.89
N LYS A 255 -10.13 -9.96 1.12
CA LYS A 255 -10.81 -11.04 0.39
C LYS A 255 -12.32 -10.96 0.50
N TYR A 256 -12.83 -10.70 1.70
CA TYR A 256 -14.26 -10.59 1.96
C TYR A 256 -14.89 -9.34 1.33
N PHE A 257 -14.24 -8.19 1.47
CA PHE A 257 -14.85 -6.90 1.15
C PHE A 257 -14.57 -6.49 -0.29
N MET A 258 -13.35 -6.68 -0.81
CA MET A 258 -13.00 -6.26 -2.18
C MET A 258 -13.37 -7.26 -3.27
N ARG A 259 -13.72 -8.51 -2.90
CA ARG A 259 -14.34 -9.57 -3.72
C ARG A 259 -13.91 -9.58 -5.20
N GLY A 260 -12.99 -10.49 -5.52
CA GLY A 260 -12.53 -10.70 -6.90
C GLY A 260 -11.31 -9.86 -7.29
N ASN A 261 -10.83 -8.99 -6.39
CA ASN A 261 -9.57 -8.29 -6.55
C ASN A 261 -8.47 -8.96 -5.72
N GLU A 262 -7.90 -10.04 -6.26
CA GLU A 262 -6.81 -10.80 -5.62
C GLU A 262 -5.51 -9.98 -5.53
N GLY A 263 -5.26 -9.07 -6.48
CA GLY A 263 -4.10 -8.17 -6.46
C GLY A 263 -4.12 -7.25 -5.22
N VAL A 264 -5.28 -6.68 -4.89
CA VAL A 264 -5.46 -5.90 -3.65
C VAL A 264 -5.23 -6.76 -2.41
N ALA A 265 -5.86 -7.93 -2.34
CA ALA A 265 -5.71 -8.81 -1.17
C ALA A 265 -4.25 -9.24 -0.98
N LEU A 266 -3.53 -9.55 -2.06
CA LEU A 266 -2.12 -9.90 -2.01
C LEU A 266 -1.25 -8.71 -1.63
N THR A 267 -1.49 -7.52 -2.17
CA THR A 267 -0.76 -6.29 -1.76
C THR A 267 -0.86 -6.08 -0.25
N VAL A 268 -2.07 -6.18 0.30
CA VAL A 268 -2.34 -6.09 1.74
C VAL A 268 -1.65 -7.21 2.52
N SER A 269 -1.67 -8.45 2.05
CA SER A 269 -1.11 -9.57 2.84
C SER A 269 0.42 -9.70 2.81
N LEU A 270 1.06 -9.07 1.82
CA LEU A 270 2.48 -9.27 1.51
C LEU A 270 3.36 -8.07 1.88
N HIS A 271 2.81 -6.94 2.34
CA HIS A 271 3.58 -5.73 2.61
C HIS A 271 4.56 -5.83 3.80
N HIS A 272 4.60 -6.98 4.49
CA HIS A 272 5.60 -7.31 5.49
C HIS A 272 6.36 -8.60 5.15
N GLU A 273 6.36 -9.07 3.89
CA GLU A 273 7.08 -10.27 3.44
C GLU A 273 8.50 -9.97 2.96
N TYR A 274 9.13 -8.91 3.50
CA TYR A 274 10.53 -8.54 3.26
C TYR A 274 11.42 -9.75 2.97
N TYR A 275 12.31 -9.64 1.98
CA TYR A 275 13.15 -10.77 1.57
C TYR A 275 13.77 -11.44 2.80
N SER A 276 13.46 -12.73 3.00
CA SER A 276 13.99 -13.58 4.08
C SER A 276 13.61 -13.25 5.53
N HIS A 277 12.95 -12.13 5.80
CA HIS A 277 12.75 -11.56 7.15
C HIS A 277 11.30 -11.27 7.49
N GLY A 278 10.42 -11.36 6.51
CA GLY A 278 9.02 -11.05 6.68
C GLY A 278 8.19 -12.04 7.47
N TYR A 279 6.95 -11.64 7.71
CA TYR A 279 5.88 -12.50 8.20
C TYR A 279 4.61 -12.14 7.44
N GLY A 280 3.88 -13.15 6.97
CA GLY A 280 2.69 -12.92 6.17
C GLY A 280 2.21 -14.17 5.47
N LEU A 281 1.44 -13.95 4.41
CA LEU A 281 0.81 -15.03 3.64
C LEU A 281 1.81 -15.87 2.83
N PHE A 282 2.84 -15.26 2.23
CA PHE A 282 3.80 -15.96 1.37
C PHE A 282 4.57 -17.02 2.15
N THR A 283 5.02 -16.71 3.37
CA THR A 283 5.75 -17.68 4.19
C THR A 283 4.93 -18.95 4.45
N GLU A 284 3.62 -18.80 4.68
CA GLU A 284 2.71 -19.93 4.89
C GLU A 284 2.38 -20.68 3.58
N LEU A 285 2.19 -19.95 2.48
CA LEU A 285 2.04 -20.54 1.14
C LEU A 285 3.25 -21.38 0.75
N TYR A 286 4.46 -20.84 0.94
CA TYR A 286 5.72 -21.49 0.62
C TYR A 286 5.89 -22.81 1.37
N LYS A 287 5.68 -22.80 2.69
CA LYS A 287 5.71 -24.03 3.51
C LYS A 287 4.65 -25.04 3.07
N ALA A 288 3.44 -24.60 2.73
CA ALA A 288 2.37 -25.48 2.31
C ALA A 288 2.67 -26.17 0.98
N VAL A 289 3.23 -25.44 0.01
CA VAL A 289 3.58 -26.00 -1.31
C VAL A 289 4.77 -26.94 -1.21
N LEU A 290 5.85 -26.58 -0.49
CA LEU A 290 7.00 -27.48 -0.32
C LEU A 290 6.64 -28.80 0.37
N ARG A 291 5.65 -28.82 1.27
CA ARG A 291 5.13 -30.07 1.85
C ARG A 291 4.43 -30.96 0.82
N ARG A 292 3.75 -30.36 -0.17
CA ARG A 292 3.00 -31.10 -1.21
C ARG A 292 3.89 -31.50 -2.39
N ASN A 293 4.80 -30.62 -2.78
CA ASN A 293 5.77 -30.82 -3.84
C ASN A 293 7.14 -30.33 -3.37
N PRO A 294 7.96 -31.20 -2.75
CA PRO A 294 9.29 -30.84 -2.26
C PRO A 294 10.24 -30.35 -3.37
N ASN A 295 9.96 -30.68 -4.63
CA ASN A 295 10.75 -30.30 -5.79
C ASN A 295 10.20 -29.06 -6.51
N HIS A 296 9.23 -28.34 -5.92
CA HIS A 296 8.70 -27.11 -6.50
C HIS A 296 9.82 -26.09 -6.71
N LYS A 297 9.88 -25.49 -7.90
CA LYS A 297 10.90 -24.51 -8.27
C LYS A 297 10.25 -23.15 -8.44
N ILE A 298 10.78 -22.16 -7.73
CA ILE A 298 10.42 -20.77 -7.93
C ILE A 298 11.29 -20.22 -9.07
N GLU A 299 10.66 -19.56 -10.03
CA GLU A 299 11.32 -19.13 -11.26
C GLU A 299 11.84 -17.69 -11.19
N TYR A 300 11.06 -16.81 -10.55
CA TYR A 300 11.34 -15.36 -10.55
C TYR A 300 11.41 -14.82 -9.12
N ILE A 301 12.17 -13.74 -8.92
CA ILE A 301 12.15 -12.98 -7.67
C ILE A 301 10.89 -12.11 -7.62
N VAL A 302 10.59 -11.36 -8.69
CA VAL A 302 9.48 -10.38 -8.73
C VAL A 302 8.54 -10.68 -9.90
N SER A 303 7.24 -10.61 -9.66
CA SER A 303 6.21 -10.54 -10.69
C SER A 303 5.24 -9.38 -10.50
N TYR A 304 4.68 -8.93 -11.62
CA TYR A 304 3.60 -7.94 -11.68
C TYR A 304 2.22 -8.62 -11.65
N ASP A 305 2.15 -9.95 -11.84
CA ASP A 305 0.91 -10.72 -11.85
C ASP A 305 0.71 -11.43 -10.51
N TYR A 306 -0.42 -11.19 -9.87
CA TYR A 306 -0.78 -11.77 -8.58
C TYR A 306 -0.87 -13.31 -8.65
N LYS A 307 -1.20 -13.88 -9.80
CA LYS A 307 -1.31 -15.34 -10.00
C LYS A 307 0.01 -16.05 -9.79
N ASP A 308 1.12 -15.39 -10.08
CA ASP A 308 2.46 -15.95 -9.92
C ASP A 308 2.84 -16.15 -8.45
N ILE A 309 2.19 -15.42 -7.55
CA ILE A 309 2.37 -15.58 -6.11
C ILE A 309 1.50 -16.73 -5.60
N LEU A 310 0.23 -16.78 -6.04
CA LEU A 310 -0.69 -17.85 -5.66
C LEU A 310 -0.20 -19.23 -6.13
N THR A 311 0.52 -19.27 -7.25
CA THR A 311 1.13 -20.49 -7.82
C THR A 311 2.59 -20.69 -7.40
N LEU A 312 3.16 -19.76 -6.62
CA LEU A 312 4.58 -19.71 -6.25
C LEU A 312 5.54 -19.83 -7.44
N GLN A 313 5.18 -19.28 -8.59
CA GLN A 313 6.10 -19.07 -9.70
C GLN A 313 7.08 -17.92 -9.39
N SER A 314 6.66 -16.95 -8.57
CA SER A 314 7.50 -15.84 -8.12
C SER A 314 7.54 -15.70 -6.59
N LEU A 315 8.67 -15.22 -6.06
CA LEU A 315 8.82 -14.94 -4.63
C LEU A 315 7.94 -13.76 -4.19
N THR A 316 7.78 -12.75 -5.03
CA THR A 316 7.25 -11.45 -4.58
C THR A 316 6.39 -10.75 -5.61
N TYR A 317 5.43 -9.98 -5.11
CA TYR A 317 4.50 -9.18 -5.90
C TYR A 317 4.98 -7.73 -5.96
N LEU A 318 5.12 -7.17 -7.16
CA LEU A 318 5.64 -5.81 -7.34
C LEU A 318 4.85 -4.76 -6.55
N PRO A 319 3.49 -4.70 -6.62
CA PRO A 319 2.71 -3.80 -5.78
C PRO A 319 3.06 -3.85 -4.29
N ALA A 320 3.23 -5.05 -3.72
CA ALA A 320 3.63 -5.21 -2.33
C ALA A 320 5.05 -4.72 -2.07
N LYS A 321 5.99 -4.94 -3.00
CA LYS A 321 7.37 -4.43 -2.87
C LYS A 321 7.48 -2.91 -2.99
N MET A 322 6.62 -2.29 -3.79
CA MET A 322 6.51 -0.83 -3.81
C MET A 322 5.94 -0.30 -2.50
N LEU A 323 4.93 -0.97 -1.95
CA LEU A 323 4.37 -0.62 -0.66
C LEU A 323 5.43 -0.74 0.45
N GLU A 324 6.12 -1.87 0.58
CA GLU A 324 7.20 -2.10 1.58
C GLU A 324 8.23 -0.96 1.64
N VAL A 325 8.74 -0.51 0.49
CA VAL A 325 9.76 0.55 0.43
C VAL A 325 9.22 1.88 0.95
N ILE A 326 7.99 2.23 0.56
CA ILE A 326 7.38 3.52 0.87
C ILE A 326 6.85 3.54 2.30
N ASP A 327 6.31 2.40 2.74
CA ASP A 327 5.84 2.15 4.10
C ASP A 327 6.96 2.34 5.12
N VAL A 328 8.08 1.63 4.93
CA VAL A 328 9.30 1.81 5.75
C VAL A 328 9.76 3.27 5.76
N TYR A 329 9.74 3.95 4.61
CA TYR A 329 10.16 5.35 4.54
C TYR A 329 9.21 6.29 5.32
N ASP A 330 7.89 6.10 5.21
CA ASP A 330 6.91 6.88 5.97
C ASP A 330 7.11 6.67 7.47
N THR A 331 7.23 5.42 7.91
CA THR A 331 7.40 5.09 9.33
C THR A 331 8.71 5.64 9.89
N LEU A 332 9.81 5.58 9.13
CA LEU A 332 11.09 6.20 9.54
C LEU A 332 10.98 7.72 9.66
N THR A 333 10.30 8.39 8.72
CA THR A 333 10.24 9.86 8.69
C THR A 333 9.20 10.44 9.64
N MET A 334 8.08 9.76 9.83
CA MET A 334 6.94 10.26 10.60
C MET A 334 6.88 9.69 12.02
N ASN A 335 7.11 8.39 12.20
CA ASN A 335 7.02 7.78 13.53
C ASN A 335 8.36 7.88 14.27
N MET A 336 9.48 7.74 13.55
CA MET A 336 10.83 7.85 14.12
C MET A 336 11.46 9.24 13.93
N ASN A 337 10.74 10.19 13.34
CA ASN A 337 11.16 11.58 13.12
C ASN A 337 12.52 11.73 12.42
N LYS A 338 12.91 10.77 11.56
CA LYS A 338 14.13 10.88 10.78
C LYS A 338 13.94 11.90 9.66
N THR A 339 14.97 12.68 9.38
CA THR A 339 15.03 13.47 8.15
C THR A 339 15.03 12.53 6.93
N PRO A 340 14.63 13.00 5.73
CA PRO A 340 14.68 12.17 4.51
C PRO A 340 16.05 11.52 4.27
N LYS A 341 17.14 12.27 4.52
CA LYS A 341 18.52 11.78 4.43
C LYS A 341 18.81 10.64 5.40
N GLU A 342 18.43 10.81 6.66
CA GLU A 342 18.63 9.79 7.70
C GLU A 342 17.79 8.54 7.42
N ALA A 343 16.54 8.71 6.97
CA ALA A 343 15.66 7.60 6.61
C ALA A 343 16.25 6.79 5.45
N VAL A 344 16.67 7.45 4.36
CA VAL A 344 17.27 6.76 3.20
C VAL A 344 18.60 6.09 3.58
N SER A 345 19.44 6.76 4.36
CA SER A 345 20.69 6.16 4.85
C SER A 345 20.42 4.91 5.69
N PHE A 346 19.42 4.98 6.57
CA PHE A 346 19.00 3.85 7.40
C PHE A 346 18.48 2.69 6.56
N MET A 347 17.65 2.95 5.55
CA MET A 347 17.12 1.92 4.63
C MET A 347 18.24 1.21 3.87
N ILE A 348 19.21 1.97 3.33
CA ILE A 348 20.34 1.39 2.60
C ILE A 348 21.18 0.50 3.53
N GLU A 349 21.59 1.04 4.67
CA GLU A 349 22.48 0.33 5.60
C GLU A 349 21.81 -0.93 6.17
N ASN A 350 20.56 -0.83 6.63
CA ASN A 350 19.93 -1.91 7.40
C ASN A 350 19.09 -2.86 6.54
N PHE A 351 18.50 -2.39 5.42
CA PHE A 351 17.58 -3.20 4.60
C PHE A 351 18.10 -3.58 3.22
N LEU A 352 19.29 -3.11 2.83
CA LEU A 352 19.98 -3.59 1.62
C LEU A 352 21.38 -4.13 1.92
N GLU A 353 22.19 -3.42 2.69
CA GLU A 353 23.59 -3.79 2.93
C GLU A 353 23.74 -4.89 3.98
N LYS A 354 23.31 -4.63 5.23
CA LYS A 354 23.38 -5.62 6.32
C LYS A 354 22.50 -6.83 6.01
N GLU A 355 21.21 -6.60 5.84
CA GLU A 355 20.24 -7.61 5.42
C GLU A 355 19.58 -7.16 4.13
N ILE A 356 19.26 -8.09 3.22
CA ILE A 356 18.45 -7.76 2.05
C ILE A 356 17.01 -8.04 2.43
N MET A 357 16.30 -6.97 2.75
CA MET A 357 14.90 -6.99 3.14
C MET A 357 14.03 -6.30 2.08
N LEU A 358 14.47 -5.12 1.61
CA LEU A 358 13.79 -4.36 0.56
C LEU A 358 14.28 -4.73 -0.84
N ASP A 359 13.45 -4.46 -1.85
CA ASP A 359 13.86 -4.61 -3.26
C ASP A 359 14.82 -3.50 -3.68
N PRO A 360 16.05 -3.83 -4.12
CA PRO A 360 17.06 -2.82 -4.42
C PRO A 360 16.71 -1.97 -5.65
N ILE A 361 16.02 -2.52 -6.65
CA ILE A 361 15.63 -1.78 -7.85
C ILE A 361 14.51 -0.79 -7.49
N ILE A 362 13.51 -1.24 -6.73
CA ILE A 362 12.41 -0.38 -6.29
C ILE A 362 12.92 0.70 -5.33
N THR A 363 13.82 0.36 -4.41
CA THR A 363 14.45 1.32 -3.49
C THR A 363 15.23 2.39 -4.22
N ASP A 364 16.07 2.01 -5.21
CA ASP A 364 16.83 2.98 -6.00
C ASP A 364 15.92 3.96 -6.76
N ILE A 365 14.87 3.45 -7.42
CA ILE A 365 13.93 4.29 -8.17
C ILE A 365 13.16 5.21 -7.22
N PHE A 366 12.78 4.73 -6.04
CA PHE A 366 12.12 5.54 -5.03
C PHE A 366 13.04 6.66 -4.51
N ILE A 367 14.32 6.37 -4.28
CA ILE A 367 15.31 7.39 -3.91
C ILE A 367 15.48 8.45 -5.01
N GLU A 368 15.52 8.04 -6.29
CA GLU A 368 15.52 8.99 -7.41
C GLU A 368 14.26 9.85 -7.43
N TYR A 369 13.09 9.26 -7.19
CA TYR A 369 11.83 9.97 -7.06
C TYR A 369 11.86 11.02 -5.94
N LEU A 370 12.37 10.67 -4.76
CA LEU A 370 12.51 11.60 -3.64
C LEU A 370 13.41 12.80 -4.01
N LYS A 371 14.52 12.57 -4.73
CA LYS A 371 15.43 13.65 -5.18
C LYS A 371 14.81 14.52 -6.26
N GLU A 372 14.22 13.91 -7.27
CA GLU A 372 13.78 14.61 -8.49
C GLU A 372 12.41 15.27 -8.34
N ILE A 373 11.46 14.58 -7.69
CA ILE A 373 10.06 15.03 -7.56
C ILE A 373 9.83 15.69 -6.21
N LYS A 374 10.17 15.02 -5.09
CA LYS A 374 9.97 15.59 -3.75
C LYS A 374 11.01 16.65 -3.38
N LYS A 375 12.10 16.78 -4.17
CA LYS A 375 13.24 17.68 -3.89
C LYS A 375 13.84 17.45 -2.49
N ALA A 376 13.80 16.21 -2.02
CA ALA A 376 14.39 15.82 -0.75
C ALA A 376 15.92 15.99 -0.79
N LYS A 377 16.48 16.56 0.28
CA LYS A 377 17.93 16.63 0.48
C LYS A 377 18.38 15.29 1.07
N LEU A 378 19.02 14.46 0.26
CA LEU A 378 19.52 13.12 0.62
C LEU A 378 21.05 13.07 0.69
#